data_AF-A0A524GDC6-F1
#
_entry.id   AF-A0A524GDC6-F1
#
_cell.length_a   1.000
_cell.length_b   1.000
_cell.length_c   1.000
_cell.angle_alpha   90.00
_cell.angle_beta   90.00
_cell.angle_gamma   90.00
#
_symmetry.space_group_name_H-M   'P 1'
#
loop_
_entity.id
_entity.type
_entity.pdbx_description
1 polymer ?
#
loop_
_entity_poly.entity_id
_entity_poly.type
_entity_poly.pdbx_seq_one_letter_code
_entity_poly.pdbx_strand_id
1 'polypeptide(L)'
;MGFTGVIVSPELGQKDYLQLPEHSPLPLGIVISGNWPLSISRFLAEDVKTEHLFSSPKGEHAWVKKYGSEFWVYPNWELDLRDKKEMLKKAGYSFFVHIIEPLPKEVKMKKRPGLWNWDLDLL
;
A
#
# COMPACT_ATOMS: atom_id res chain seq x y z
N MET A 1 7.66 -14.15 20.86
CA MET A 1 7.10 -12.81 20.59
C MET A 1 5.58 -12.71 20.82
N GLY A 2 4.86 -13.78 21.20
CA GLY A 2 3.47 -13.67 21.70
C GLY A 2 2.42 -13.16 20.69
N PHE A 3 2.77 -12.98 19.43
CA PHE A 3 1.86 -12.53 18.38
C PHE A 3 0.95 -13.67 17.91
N THR A 4 -0.27 -13.32 17.51
CA THR A 4 -1.30 -14.26 17.04
C THR A 4 -1.54 -14.20 15.53
N GLY A 5 -0.86 -13.30 14.81
CA GLY A 5 -1.01 -13.11 13.37
C GLY A 5 -0.14 -11.97 12.84
N VAL A 6 -0.06 -11.86 11.51
CA VAL A 6 0.74 -10.85 10.80
C VAL A 6 -0.07 -10.26 9.65
N ILE A 7 0.06 -8.96 9.38
CA ILE A 7 -0.48 -8.32 8.17
C ILE A 7 0.70 -8.02 7.25
N VAL A 8 0.67 -8.56 6.04
CA VAL A 8 1.73 -8.36 5.05
C VAL A 8 1.52 -7.08 4.25
N SER A 9 2.61 -6.41 3.86
CA SER A 9 2.58 -5.26 2.96
C SER A 9 2.18 -5.69 1.54
N PRO A 10 1.59 -4.79 0.74
CA PRO A 10 1.14 -5.05 -0.63
C PRO A 10 2.27 -4.96 -1.67
N GLU A 11 3.51 -5.29 -1.29
CA GLU A 11 4.73 -5.06 -2.09
C GLU A 11 5.31 -6.31 -2.77
N LEU A 12 4.83 -7.52 -2.45
CA LEU A 12 5.28 -8.76 -3.11
C LEU A 12 4.60 -8.99 -4.47
N GLY A 13 5.19 -9.88 -5.27
CA GLY A 13 4.58 -10.40 -6.49
C GLY A 13 3.52 -11.47 -6.20
N GLN A 14 2.67 -11.77 -7.19
CA GLN A 14 1.61 -12.77 -7.06
C GLN A 14 2.15 -14.11 -6.56
N LYS A 15 3.22 -14.63 -7.17
CA LYS A 15 3.77 -15.95 -6.84
C LYS A 15 4.16 -16.04 -5.36
N ASP A 16 4.84 -15.01 -4.87
CA ASP A 16 5.31 -14.95 -3.49
C ASP A 16 4.12 -14.88 -2.51
N TYR A 17 3.09 -14.08 -2.83
CA TYR A 17 1.89 -14.07 -1.99
C TYR A 17 1.23 -15.43 -1.89
N LEU A 18 1.14 -16.18 -3.00
CA LEU A 18 0.46 -17.48 -3.01
C LEU A 18 1.23 -18.56 -2.23
N GLN A 19 2.55 -18.43 -2.12
CA GLN A 19 3.40 -19.38 -1.39
C GLN A 19 3.61 -18.99 0.07
N LEU A 20 3.52 -17.70 0.40
CA LEU A 20 3.85 -17.19 1.74
C LEU A 20 3.07 -17.84 2.89
N PRO A 21 1.74 -18.11 2.79
CA PRO A 21 1.00 -18.75 3.88
C PRO A 21 1.51 -20.16 4.23
N GLU A 22 2.00 -20.93 3.27
CA GLU A 22 2.56 -22.28 3.50
C GLU A 22 3.87 -22.23 4.30
N HIS A 23 4.58 -21.10 4.25
CA HIS A 23 5.85 -20.90 4.93
C HIS A 23 5.74 -20.09 6.22
N SER A 24 4.55 -19.59 6.57
CA SER A 24 4.35 -18.78 7.77
C SER A 24 3.87 -19.62 8.95
N PRO A 25 4.54 -19.55 10.12
CA PRO A 25 4.05 -20.19 11.34
C PRO A 25 2.87 -19.44 11.97
N LEU A 26 2.53 -18.25 11.47
CA LEU A 26 1.44 -17.40 11.98
C LEU A 26 0.36 -17.20 10.91
N PRO A 27 -0.93 -17.08 11.30
CA PRO A 27 -1.99 -16.66 10.40
C PRO A 27 -1.66 -15.33 9.72
N LEU A 28 -1.86 -15.29 8.41
CA LEU A 28 -1.59 -14.11 7.60
C LEU A 28 -2.85 -13.34 7.24
N GLY A 29 -2.74 -12.03 7.38
CA GLY A 29 -3.60 -11.05 6.75
C GLY A 29 -2.83 -10.23 5.72
N ILE A 30 -3.55 -9.49 4.89
CA ILE A 30 -2.99 -8.70 3.80
C ILE A 30 -3.79 -7.42 3.58
N VAL A 31 -3.11 -6.33 3.24
CA VAL A 31 -3.75 -5.09 2.77
C VAL A 31 -4.14 -5.28 1.30
N ILE A 32 -5.42 -5.15 0.99
CA ILE A 32 -5.95 -5.36 -0.37
C ILE A 32 -6.51 -4.11 -1.02
N SER A 33 -6.72 -3.02 -0.29
CA SER A 33 -7.03 -1.74 -0.94
C SER A 33 -6.71 -0.53 -0.07
N GLY A 34 -6.59 0.62 -0.72
CA GLY A 34 -6.45 1.92 -0.09
C GLY A 34 -5.19 2.68 -0.50
N ASN A 35 -4.99 3.85 0.11
CA ASN A 35 -3.78 4.64 -0.10
C ASN A 35 -2.62 4.03 0.69
N TRP A 36 -1.88 3.14 0.04
CA TRP A 36 -0.60 2.66 0.55
C TRP A 36 0.46 3.76 0.38
N PRO A 37 1.21 4.14 1.43
CA PRO A 37 2.25 5.15 1.30
C PRO A 37 3.39 4.65 0.39
N LEU A 38 3.89 5.53 -0.48
CA LEU A 38 5.11 5.28 -1.25
C LEU A 38 6.36 5.31 -0.36
N SER A 39 6.32 6.13 0.70
CA SER A 39 7.43 6.34 1.62
C SER A 39 6.94 6.96 2.93
N ILE A 40 7.67 6.67 4.01
CA ILE A 40 7.55 7.33 5.31
C ILE A 40 8.94 7.89 5.65
N SER A 41 9.01 9.18 5.97
CA SER A 41 10.26 9.89 6.25
C SER A 41 10.13 10.78 7.48
N ARG A 42 11.26 11.04 8.14
CA ARG A 42 11.36 12.06 9.21
C ARG A 42 11.74 13.45 8.68
N PHE A 43 12.16 13.52 7.42
CA PHE A 43 12.57 14.75 6.76
C PHE A 43 11.72 15.01 5.52
N LEU A 44 11.37 16.28 5.33
CA LEU A 44 10.64 16.76 4.17
C LEU A 44 11.54 17.72 3.39
N ALA A 45 11.58 17.56 2.07
CA ALA A 45 12.29 18.51 1.20
C ALA A 45 11.64 19.89 1.30
N GLU A 46 12.45 20.96 1.25
CA GLU A 46 11.99 22.33 1.51
C GLU A 46 10.92 22.83 0.52
N ASP A 47 10.93 22.29 -0.70
CA ASP A 47 10.02 22.61 -1.79
C ASP A 47 8.70 21.83 -1.73
N VAL A 48 8.59 20.82 -0.86
CA VAL A 48 7.38 20.01 -0.72
C VAL A 48 6.48 20.57 0.38
N LYS A 49 5.26 20.93 0.00
CA LYS A 49 4.21 21.36 0.94
C LYS A 49 3.32 20.20 1.33
N THR A 50 3.05 20.05 2.62
CA THR A 50 2.07 19.06 3.13
C THR A 50 0.67 19.39 2.67
N GLU A 51 -0.19 18.37 2.52
CA GLU A 51 -1.59 18.46 2.10
C GLU A 51 -1.80 19.03 0.68
N HIS A 52 -0.73 19.22 -0.09
CA HIS A 52 -0.76 19.65 -1.49
C HIS A 52 -0.18 18.59 -2.42
N LEU A 53 -0.68 18.58 -3.66
CA LEU A 53 -0.11 17.74 -4.71
C LEU A 53 1.24 18.28 -5.17
N PHE A 54 2.18 17.37 -5.37
CA PHE A 54 3.41 17.61 -6.12
C PHE A 54 3.58 16.53 -7.20
N SER A 55 4.37 16.84 -8.21
CA SER A 55 4.58 15.96 -9.37
C SER A 55 6.02 15.45 -9.41
N SER A 56 6.19 14.18 -9.74
CA SER A 56 7.50 13.62 -10.06
C SER A 56 7.95 14.03 -11.47
N PRO A 57 9.24 13.91 -11.81
CA PRO A 57 9.74 14.11 -13.18
C PRO A 57 9.06 13.20 -14.22
N LYS A 58 8.49 12.06 -13.78
CA LYS A 58 7.74 11.13 -14.63
C LYS A 58 6.24 11.43 -14.72
N GLY A 59 5.77 12.54 -14.13
CA GLY A 59 4.35 12.95 -14.17
C GLY A 59 3.44 12.20 -13.19
N GLU A 60 4.01 11.46 -12.25
CA GLU A 60 3.25 10.87 -11.14
C GLU A 60 2.95 11.94 -10.09
N HIS A 61 1.74 11.93 -9.53
CA HIS A 61 1.35 12.90 -8.52
C HIS A 61 1.25 12.22 -7.15
N ALA A 62 1.70 12.92 -6.13
CA ALA A 62 1.63 12.49 -4.74
C ALA A 62 1.31 13.68 -3.84
N TRP A 63 0.89 13.40 -2.60
CA TRP A 63 0.80 14.40 -1.55
C TRP A 63 1.49 13.90 -0.30
N VAL A 64 1.87 14.82 0.58
CA VAL A 64 2.49 14.50 1.86
C VAL A 64 1.54 14.83 2.98
N LYS A 65 1.33 13.89 3.89
CA LYS A 65 0.62 14.12 5.14
C LYS A 65 1.56 13.96 6.33
N LYS A 66 1.45 14.84 7.30
CA LYS A 66 2.25 14.78 8.52
C LYS A 66 1.48 14.05 9.62
N TYR A 67 2.05 12.97 10.13
CA TYR A 67 1.56 12.23 11.29
C TYR A 67 2.62 12.27 12.39
N GLY A 68 2.36 13.03 13.45
CA GLY A 68 3.35 13.23 14.53
C GLY A 68 4.67 13.80 14.00
N SER A 69 5.76 13.04 14.15
CA SER A 69 7.10 13.39 13.65
C SER A 69 7.41 12.83 12.25
N GLU A 70 6.44 12.21 11.59
CA GLU A 70 6.64 11.47 10.34
C GLU A 70 5.85 12.13 9.20
N PHE A 71 6.43 12.06 8.00
CA PHE A 71 5.86 12.50 6.76
C PHE A 71 5.57 11.29 5.90
N TRP A 72 4.29 11.08 5.60
CA TRP A 72 3.79 9.99 4.80
C TRP A 72 3.51 10.51 3.39
N VAL A 73 4.13 9.89 2.39
CA VAL A 73 3.97 10.28 0.99
C VAL A 73 2.99 9.33 0.35
N TYR A 74 1.82 9.83 -0.04
CA TYR A 74 0.77 9.01 -0.66
C TYR A 74 0.68 9.30 -2.16
N PRO A 75 0.51 8.26 -2.98
CA PRO A 75 0.23 8.44 -4.40
C PRO A 75 -1.21 8.88 -4.63
N ASN A 76 -1.46 9.65 -5.69
CA ASN A 76 -2.80 10.02 -6.15
C ASN A 76 -3.60 8.89 -6.82
N TRP A 77 -3.37 7.67 -6.39
CA TRP A 77 -4.07 6.46 -6.78
C TRP A 77 -4.07 5.46 -5.62
N GLU A 78 -4.93 4.45 -5.68
CA GLU A 78 -5.06 3.46 -4.61
C GLU A 78 -4.46 2.11 -5.03
N LEU A 79 -3.98 1.38 -4.04
CA LEU A 79 -3.85 -0.07 -4.14
C LEU A 79 -5.25 -0.67 -4.35
N ASP A 80 -5.35 -1.65 -5.25
CA ASP A 80 -6.58 -2.41 -5.43
C ASP A 80 -6.28 -3.86 -5.85
N LEU A 81 -6.38 -4.76 -4.88
CA LEU A 81 -6.28 -6.21 -5.05
C LEU A 81 -7.61 -6.89 -4.67
N ARG A 82 -8.73 -6.16 -4.66
CA ARG A 82 -10.03 -6.71 -4.25
C ARG A 82 -10.43 -7.91 -5.10
N ASP A 83 -10.17 -7.86 -6.40
CA ASP A 83 -10.42 -8.95 -7.34
C ASP A 83 -9.57 -10.19 -7.09
N LYS A 84 -8.48 -10.06 -6.31
CA LYS A 84 -7.57 -11.17 -5.95
C LYS A 84 -7.92 -11.80 -4.61
N LYS A 85 -8.90 -11.26 -3.88
CA LYS A 85 -9.28 -11.72 -2.53
C LYS A 85 -9.58 -13.21 -2.46
N GLU A 86 -10.36 -13.75 -3.38
CA GLU A 86 -10.70 -15.19 -3.38
C GLU A 86 -9.49 -16.08 -3.67
N MET A 87 -8.57 -15.61 -4.52
CA MET A 87 -7.32 -16.31 -4.79
C MET A 87 -6.42 -16.34 -3.55
N LEU A 88 -6.25 -15.19 -2.89
CA LEU A 88 -5.49 -15.06 -1.63
C LEU A 88 -6.12 -15.90 -0.51
N LYS A 89 -7.45 -15.90 -0.39
CA LYS A 89 -8.15 -16.72 0.60
C LYS A 89 -7.86 -18.22 0.40
N LYS A 90 -7.87 -18.70 -0.84
CA LYS A 90 -7.53 -20.09 -1.16
C LYS A 90 -6.07 -20.43 -0.84
N ALA A 91 -5.16 -19.46 -0.95
CA ALA A 91 -3.76 -19.63 -0.58
C ALA A 91 -3.55 -19.69 0.95
N GLY A 92 -4.51 -19.26 1.76
CA GLY A 92 -4.43 -19.35 3.23
C GLY A 92 -4.50 -18.01 3.97
N TYR A 93 -4.69 -16.89 3.27
CA TYR A 93 -4.95 -15.60 3.95
C TYR A 93 -6.32 -15.59 4.61
N SER A 94 -6.35 -15.13 5.86
CA SER A 94 -7.54 -15.17 6.70
C SER A 94 -8.08 -13.78 7.06
N PHE A 95 -7.29 -12.72 6.88
CA PHE A 95 -7.65 -11.36 7.24
C PHE A 95 -7.33 -10.38 6.09
N PHE A 96 -8.29 -9.52 5.74
CA PHE A 96 -8.19 -8.63 4.57
C PHE A 96 -8.41 -7.19 5.02
N VAL A 97 -7.39 -6.36 4.85
CA VAL A 97 -7.36 -4.98 5.35
C VAL A 97 -7.63 -4.00 4.22
N HIS A 98 -8.49 -3.03 4.51
CA HIS A 98 -8.76 -1.88 3.67
C HIS A 98 -8.32 -0.63 4.41
N ILE A 99 -7.40 0.14 3.82
CA ILE A 99 -6.93 1.40 4.39
C ILE A 99 -7.78 2.54 3.83
N ILE A 100 -8.26 3.41 4.71
CA ILE A 100 -9.01 4.60 4.34
C ILE A 100 -8.21 5.80 4.83
N GLU A 101 -7.61 6.53 3.90
CA GLU A 101 -6.82 7.72 4.18
C GLU A 101 -7.66 8.98 3.84
N PRO A 102 -7.85 9.92 4.78
CA PRO A 102 -8.55 11.16 4.48
C PRO A 102 -7.84 11.98 3.40
N LEU A 103 -8.54 12.22 2.29
CA LEU A 103 -8.02 12.96 1.15
C LEU A 103 -8.05 14.49 1.42
N PRO A 104 -6.96 15.21 1.17
CA PRO A 104 -6.98 16.67 1.12
C PRO A 104 -7.91 17.18 0.01
N LYS A 105 -8.50 18.37 0.19
CA LYS A 105 -9.52 18.93 -0.73
C LYS A 105 -9.07 19.03 -2.19
N GLU A 106 -7.78 19.28 -2.41
CA GLU A 106 -7.20 19.48 -3.74
C GLU A 106 -6.81 18.17 -4.44
N VAL A 107 -6.74 17.06 -3.68
CA VAL A 107 -6.28 15.78 -4.20
C VAL A 107 -7.42 15.08 -4.92
N LYS A 108 -7.21 14.81 -6.21
CA LYS A 108 -8.09 13.96 -7.03
C LYS A 108 -7.42 12.63 -7.30
N MET A 109 -8.12 11.55 -6.94
CA MET A 109 -7.66 10.20 -7.17
C MET A 109 -7.80 9.81 -8.64
N LYS A 110 -6.68 9.43 -9.26
CA LYS A 110 -6.64 8.81 -10.59
C LYS A 110 -7.28 7.43 -10.51
N LYS A 111 -8.08 7.12 -11.53
CA LYS A 111 -8.55 5.74 -11.76
C LYS A 111 -7.42 4.95 -12.42
N ARG A 112 -6.93 3.92 -11.74
CA ARG A 112 -5.95 2.97 -12.27
C ARG A 112 -6.15 1.59 -11.63
N PRO A 113 -5.61 0.51 -12.22
CA PRO A 113 -5.77 -0.83 -11.68
C PRO A 113 -5.25 -1.02 -10.26
N GLY A 114 -4.21 -0.28 -9.84
CA GLY A 114 -3.75 -0.33 -8.45
C GLY A 114 -3.06 -1.64 -8.05
N LEU A 115 -2.56 -2.42 -9.01
CA LEU A 115 -2.01 -3.76 -8.77
C LEU A 115 -0.64 -3.78 -8.09
N TRP A 116 0.01 -2.62 -7.91
CA TRP A 116 1.35 -2.50 -7.34
C TRP A 116 2.35 -3.45 -8.04
N ASN A 117 2.90 -4.43 -7.31
CA ASN A 117 3.86 -5.41 -7.81
C ASN A 117 3.20 -6.76 -8.15
N TRP A 118 1.87 -6.87 -8.11
CA TRP A 118 1.16 -8.16 -8.30
C TRP A 118 1.57 -8.88 -9.58
N ASP A 119 1.66 -8.15 -10.70
CA ASP A 119 2.03 -8.68 -12.02
C ASP A 119 3.56 -8.63 -12.27
N LEU A 120 4.35 -8.25 -11.26
CA LEU A 120 5.80 -8.22 -11.35
C LEU A 120 6.39 -9.42 -10.62
N ASP A 121 7.43 -10.01 -11.22
CA ASP A 121 8.33 -10.89 -10.50
C ASP A 121 9.39 -10.02 -9.80
N LEU A 122 9.70 -10.33 -8.54
CA LEU A 122 10.91 -9.81 -7.91
C LEU A 122 12.12 -10.38 -8.67
N LEU A 123 12.93 -9.48 -9.25
CA LEU A 123 14.18 -9.81 -9.95
C LEU A 123 15.19 -10.50 -9.03
#